data_AF-A0A7J6JQY8-F1
#
_entry.id   AF-A0A7J6JQY8-F1
#
_cell.length_a   1.000
_cell.length_b   1.000
_cell.length_c   1.000
_cell.angle_alpha   90.00
_cell.angle_beta   90.00
_cell.angle_gamma   90.00
#
_symmetry.space_group_name_H-M   'P 1'
#
loop_
_entity.id
_entity.type
_entity.pdbx_description
1 polymer ?
#
loop_
_entity_poly.entity_id
_entity_poly.type
_entity_poly.pdbx_seq_one_letter_code
_entity_poly.pdbx_strand_id
1 'polypeptide(L)'
;MTYCDFCSELTVDSLLYQDVRFHDNVKSLKESAEAGCDFCGLCWASIKAQCMPRHLTELLNGEIPSSLDDLQEDQPWYPSIWLHGQIVPIASDSANGVWITCGRSRASVLNLPETNPPGSPLQVKLSSYAVAGSAAASIYPERLRVTNGLCEPYMALSYCWGPSTDTVKLTHKTYDDFVIELPEQHLTKTHQEIIQFARALGFQYLWVDALCIIQGDEDDWAFESRRMEQVYGNASLTVVAARSPDARLGFIKPLTGKERHPCPIPLSPSSNDVLYIDRPTNQSIGPTTARGWCYQEEFLSRFTIQFAEEQIVYNCPTWSSWEDGTSSIWGSPGMPPPPVFPSTATDVRIRREETLNSWYAQIDNFTLRTLSNPHDVFAAMASLAKLAHGALGSHYAAGLWEDDIARGLLWKPRHHVHRGFRTPPVRPRPTELAPFPVVRAPSWSWASVEGPIFHQHTRRKFKDFEKPGFIKIKRHPGNNRWTVDEYCDVDALHMPHCELSLVGHVARALVLDTPVADYVSNKQRDWWKFWWKTKAKSYGVLLADAEEACADSSTLSEKVVAIGREVAAGRLVCTGKGFMV
;
A
#
# COMPACT_ATOMS: atom_id res chain seq x y z
N MET A 1 -21.78 -15.32 -9.27
CA MET A 1 -22.32 -14.54 -10.39
C MET A 1 -23.83 -14.47 -10.23
N THR A 2 -24.39 -13.27 -10.13
CA THR A 2 -25.84 -13.04 -10.08
C THR A 2 -26.35 -12.99 -11.52
N TYR A 3 -26.93 -14.09 -12.00
CA TYR A 3 -27.53 -14.13 -13.32
C TYR A 3 -28.98 -13.65 -13.23
N CYS A 4 -29.41 -12.81 -14.17
CA CYS A 4 -30.85 -12.55 -14.38
C CYS A 4 -31.51 -13.80 -15.00
N ASP A 5 -32.84 -13.83 -15.02
CA ASP A 5 -33.61 -14.97 -15.57
C ASP A 5 -33.15 -15.32 -16.99
N PHE A 6 -32.92 -14.31 -17.85
CA PHE A 6 -32.41 -14.50 -19.21
C PHE A 6 -31.00 -15.11 -19.26
N CYS A 7 -30.07 -14.63 -18.43
CA CYS A 7 -28.70 -15.17 -18.37
C CYS A 7 -28.65 -16.56 -17.76
N SER A 8 -29.59 -16.91 -16.87
CA SER A 8 -29.63 -18.20 -16.19
C SER A 8 -29.99 -19.36 -17.12
N GLU A 9 -30.70 -19.08 -18.22
CA GLU A 9 -31.12 -20.06 -19.22
C GLU A 9 -30.16 -20.16 -20.42
N LEU A 10 -29.20 -19.23 -20.54
CA LEU A 10 -28.31 -19.14 -21.70
C LEU A 10 -27.20 -20.20 -21.65
N THR A 11 -27.08 -21.01 -22.70
CA THR A 11 -26.01 -22.01 -22.85
C THR A 11 -25.18 -21.76 -24.11
N VAL A 12 -23.90 -22.17 -24.11
CA VAL A 12 -23.03 -22.04 -25.29
C VAL A 12 -23.62 -22.79 -26.48
N ASP A 13 -24.17 -23.99 -26.26
CA ASP A 13 -24.79 -24.80 -27.31
C ASP A 13 -25.98 -24.07 -27.98
N SER A 14 -26.76 -23.32 -27.20
CA SER A 14 -27.88 -22.54 -27.75
C SER A 14 -27.43 -21.50 -28.79
N LEU A 15 -26.21 -20.96 -28.65
CA LEU A 15 -25.63 -19.95 -29.53
C LEU A 15 -24.96 -20.54 -30.78
N LEU A 16 -24.65 -21.85 -30.79
CA LEU A 16 -23.99 -22.51 -31.92
C LEU A 16 -24.95 -22.85 -33.06
N TYR A 17 -26.22 -23.14 -32.72
CA TYR A 17 -27.17 -23.72 -33.67
C TYR A 17 -28.26 -22.73 -34.11
N GLN A 18 -28.57 -21.73 -33.29
CA GLN A 18 -29.65 -20.78 -33.57
C GLN A 18 -29.41 -19.43 -32.89
N ASP A 19 -30.20 -18.45 -33.31
CA ASP A 19 -30.22 -17.15 -32.66
C ASP A 19 -31.05 -17.20 -31.39
N VAL A 20 -30.51 -16.64 -30.32
CA VAL A 20 -31.16 -16.62 -29.02
C VAL A 20 -31.73 -15.22 -28.76
N ARG A 21 -33.04 -15.14 -28.53
CA ARG A 21 -33.66 -13.92 -28.01
C ARG A 21 -33.23 -13.75 -26.56
N PHE A 22 -32.49 -12.67 -26.28
CA PHE A 22 -31.83 -12.47 -25.00
C PHE A 22 -32.54 -11.42 -24.12
N HIS A 23 -33.00 -10.31 -24.70
CA HIS A 23 -33.81 -9.31 -24.00
C HIS A 23 -34.91 -8.77 -24.91
N ASP A 24 -35.98 -8.22 -24.32
CA ASP A 24 -37.10 -7.65 -25.08
C ASP A 24 -36.75 -6.37 -25.84
N ASN A 25 -35.78 -5.61 -25.33
CA ASN A 25 -35.25 -4.39 -25.92
C ASN A 25 -33.97 -3.95 -25.19
N VAL A 26 -33.31 -2.91 -25.71
CA VAL A 26 -32.08 -2.33 -25.13
C VAL A 26 -32.31 -1.83 -23.69
N LYS A 27 -33.50 -1.32 -23.37
CA LYS A 27 -33.84 -0.84 -22.03
C LYS A 27 -33.85 -1.96 -20.99
N SER A 28 -34.47 -3.11 -21.31
CA SER A 28 -34.49 -4.30 -20.43
C SER A 28 -33.08 -4.85 -20.17
N LEU A 29 -32.21 -4.84 -21.19
CA LEU A 29 -30.81 -5.24 -21.04
C LEU A 29 -30.06 -4.28 -20.09
N LYS A 30 -30.26 -2.96 -20.26
CA LYS A 30 -29.67 -1.94 -19.40
C LYS A 30 -30.12 -2.11 -17.94
N GLU A 31 -31.40 -2.31 -17.69
CA GLU A 31 -31.94 -2.53 -16.35
C GLU A 31 -31.32 -3.77 -15.68
N SER A 32 -31.13 -4.86 -16.42
CA SER A 32 -30.49 -6.08 -15.90
C SER A 32 -28.98 -5.90 -15.64
N ALA A 33 -28.31 -5.09 -16.46
CA ALA A 33 -26.92 -4.70 -16.21
C ALA A 33 -26.77 -3.85 -14.94
N GLU A 34 -27.65 -2.86 -14.76
CA GLU A 34 -27.69 -1.98 -13.58
C GLU A 34 -28.10 -2.73 -12.30
N ALA A 35 -28.92 -3.78 -12.44
CA ALA A 35 -29.24 -4.70 -11.35
C ALA A 35 -28.10 -5.66 -10.97
N GLY A 36 -26.94 -5.59 -11.65
CA GLY A 36 -25.73 -6.34 -11.29
C GLY A 36 -25.55 -7.68 -11.99
N CYS A 37 -26.20 -7.92 -13.14
CA CYS A 37 -25.93 -9.10 -13.94
C CYS A 37 -24.64 -8.95 -14.77
N ASP A 38 -23.66 -9.82 -14.54
CA ASP A 38 -22.32 -9.73 -15.15
C ASP A 38 -22.34 -9.78 -16.68
N PHE A 39 -23.06 -10.74 -17.27
CA PHE A 39 -23.10 -10.91 -18.72
C PHE A 39 -23.93 -9.82 -19.41
N CYS A 40 -25.06 -9.40 -18.81
CA CYS A 40 -25.80 -8.22 -19.28
C CYS A 40 -24.92 -6.95 -19.23
N GLY A 41 -24.12 -6.78 -18.18
CA GLY A 41 -23.17 -5.68 -18.05
C GLY A 41 -22.13 -5.64 -19.16
N LEU A 42 -21.57 -6.80 -19.52
CA LEU A 42 -20.64 -6.94 -20.65
C LEU A 42 -21.31 -6.60 -21.99
N CYS A 43 -22.53 -7.09 -22.21
CA CYS A 43 -23.31 -6.78 -23.41
C CYS A 43 -23.63 -5.29 -23.51
N TRP A 44 -24.08 -4.68 -22.41
CA TRP A 44 -24.40 -3.26 -22.33
C TRP A 44 -23.18 -2.37 -22.58
N ALA A 45 -22.03 -2.72 -22.00
CA ALA A 45 -20.77 -2.02 -22.22
C ALA A 45 -20.38 -2.03 -23.71
N SER A 46 -20.45 -3.21 -24.35
CA SER A 46 -20.14 -3.33 -25.78
C SER A 46 -21.11 -2.54 -26.66
N ILE A 47 -22.41 -2.52 -26.35
CA ILE A 47 -23.39 -1.71 -27.08
C ILE A 47 -23.08 -0.21 -26.94
N LYS A 48 -22.79 0.28 -25.72
CA LYS A 48 -22.41 1.68 -25.50
C LYS A 48 -21.14 2.07 -26.27
N ALA A 49 -20.17 1.17 -26.36
CA ALA A 49 -18.88 1.45 -26.99
C ALA A 49 -18.95 1.45 -28.53
N GLN A 50 -19.73 0.54 -29.12
CA GLN A 50 -19.73 0.32 -30.57
C GLN A 50 -20.95 0.92 -31.29
N CYS A 51 -22.06 1.15 -30.59
CA CYS A 51 -23.25 1.75 -31.19
C CYS A 51 -23.14 3.29 -31.22
N MET A 52 -23.58 3.91 -32.32
CA MET A 52 -23.59 5.37 -32.44
C MET A 52 -24.48 6.00 -31.36
N PRO A 53 -24.05 7.08 -30.68
CA PRO A 53 -24.81 7.69 -29.57
C PRO A 53 -26.27 8.07 -29.92
N ARG A 54 -26.49 8.52 -31.16
CA ARG A 54 -27.84 8.84 -31.67
C ARG A 54 -28.74 7.61 -31.74
N HIS A 55 -28.26 6.49 -32.29
CA HIS A 55 -29.03 5.26 -32.43
C HIS A 55 -29.29 4.62 -31.07
N LEU A 56 -28.31 4.69 -30.16
CA LEU A 56 -28.48 4.21 -28.81
C LEU A 56 -29.61 4.96 -28.07
N THR A 57 -29.71 6.27 -28.29
CA THR A 57 -30.78 7.10 -27.70
C THR A 57 -32.14 6.70 -28.26
N GLU A 58 -32.27 6.56 -29.58
CA GLU A 58 -33.50 6.12 -30.25
C GLU A 58 -33.93 4.72 -29.77
N LEU A 59 -32.99 3.76 -29.70
CA LEU A 59 -33.25 2.41 -29.22
C LEU A 59 -33.67 2.34 -27.74
N LEU A 60 -33.12 3.21 -26.89
CA LEU A 60 -33.52 3.33 -25.49
C LEU A 60 -34.95 3.89 -25.33
N ASN A 61 -35.39 4.72 -26.27
CA ASN A 61 -36.76 5.22 -26.35
C ASN A 61 -37.73 4.21 -26.98
N GLY A 62 -37.24 3.06 -27.47
CA GLY A 62 -38.04 2.05 -28.17
C GLY A 62 -38.33 2.43 -29.63
N GLU A 63 -37.60 3.37 -30.19
CA GLU A 63 -37.74 3.87 -31.56
C GLU A 63 -36.78 3.13 -32.51
N ILE A 64 -37.14 3.07 -33.79
CA ILE A 64 -36.26 2.57 -34.85
C ILE A 64 -35.29 3.70 -35.21
N PRO A 65 -33.97 3.46 -35.30
CA PRO A 65 -33.04 4.52 -35.66
C PRO A 65 -33.34 5.16 -37.01
N SER A 66 -33.38 6.49 -37.03
CA SER A 66 -33.76 7.31 -38.19
C SER A 66 -32.91 7.07 -39.45
N SER A 67 -31.69 6.55 -39.32
CA SER A 67 -30.84 6.21 -40.48
C SER A 67 -31.25 4.91 -41.20
N LEU A 68 -32.30 4.23 -40.76
CA LEU A 68 -32.82 2.99 -41.33
C LEU A 68 -34.18 3.20 -42.04
N ASP A 69 -34.65 4.44 -42.17
CA ASP A 69 -35.93 4.79 -42.80
C ASP A 69 -36.03 4.35 -44.28
N ASP A 70 -34.89 4.15 -44.98
CA ASP A 70 -34.85 3.63 -46.35
C ASP A 70 -35.27 2.16 -46.48
N LEU A 71 -35.52 1.45 -45.36
CA LEU A 71 -35.98 0.04 -45.35
C LEU A 71 -37.51 -0.13 -45.41
N GLN A 72 -38.30 0.94 -45.56
CA GLN A 72 -39.76 0.84 -45.75
C GLN A 72 -40.08 0.62 -47.25
N GLU A 73 -40.89 -0.39 -47.63
CA GLU A 73 -42.32 -0.38 -47.32
C GLU A 73 -42.94 -1.70 -46.81
N ASP A 74 -42.22 -2.81 -46.61
CA ASP A 74 -42.90 -4.10 -46.33
C ASP A 74 -42.23 -5.06 -45.31
N GLN A 75 -41.31 -4.60 -44.45
CA GLN A 75 -40.67 -5.48 -43.44
C GLN A 75 -41.00 -5.12 -41.98
N PRO A 76 -41.57 -6.05 -41.17
CA PRO A 76 -41.79 -5.82 -39.75
C PRO A 76 -40.47 -5.82 -38.97
N TRP A 77 -40.27 -4.81 -38.12
CA TRP A 77 -39.13 -4.68 -37.21
C TRP A 77 -39.48 -5.11 -35.78
N TYR A 78 -38.56 -5.80 -35.11
CA TYR A 78 -38.72 -6.25 -33.72
C TYR A 78 -37.64 -5.61 -32.83
N PRO A 79 -37.98 -4.96 -31.71
CA PRO A 79 -37.04 -4.23 -30.85
C PRO A 79 -36.10 -5.11 -30.01
N SER A 80 -36.28 -6.43 -30.06
CA SER A 80 -35.59 -7.36 -29.15
C SER A 80 -34.10 -7.46 -29.39
N ILE A 81 -33.38 -7.76 -28.30
CA ILE A 81 -31.95 -8.05 -28.30
C ILE A 81 -31.76 -9.53 -28.61
N TRP A 82 -30.92 -9.82 -29.59
CA TRP A 82 -30.60 -11.17 -30.00
C TRP A 82 -29.11 -11.43 -29.92
N LEU A 83 -28.75 -12.66 -29.56
CA LEU A 83 -27.39 -13.18 -29.56
C LEU A 83 -27.25 -14.19 -30.69
N HIS A 84 -26.18 -14.05 -31.48
CA HIS A 84 -25.83 -14.97 -32.55
C HIS A 84 -24.37 -15.42 -32.39
N GLY A 85 -24.13 -16.72 -32.23
CA GLY A 85 -22.78 -17.27 -32.24
C GLY A 85 -22.35 -17.64 -33.66
N GLN A 86 -21.24 -17.07 -34.13
CA GLN A 86 -20.64 -17.45 -35.41
C GLN A 86 -19.29 -18.12 -35.16
N ILE A 87 -19.16 -19.38 -35.60
CA ILE A 87 -17.91 -20.14 -35.57
C ILE A 87 -17.62 -20.65 -36.99
N VAL A 88 -16.63 -20.05 -37.65
CA VAL A 88 -16.16 -20.42 -38.97
C VAL A 88 -14.86 -21.24 -38.84
N PRO A 89 -14.80 -22.49 -39.33
CA PRO A 89 -13.65 -23.37 -39.09
C PRO A 89 -12.33 -22.96 -39.78
N ILE A 90 -12.32 -22.04 -40.76
CA ILE A 90 -11.16 -21.79 -41.65
C ILE A 90 -10.89 -20.28 -41.94
N ALA A 91 -11.54 -19.33 -41.26
CA ALA A 91 -11.31 -17.89 -41.50
C ALA A 91 -10.60 -17.20 -40.32
N SER A 92 -9.90 -16.09 -40.62
CA SER A 92 -9.19 -15.23 -39.66
C SER A 92 -10.00 -14.97 -38.38
N ASP A 93 -9.33 -14.84 -37.22
CA ASP A 93 -9.90 -14.56 -35.87
C ASP A 93 -11.00 -13.48 -35.84
N SER A 94 -11.03 -12.58 -36.83
CA SER A 94 -12.06 -11.55 -37.00
C SER A 94 -13.48 -12.08 -37.28
N ALA A 95 -13.65 -13.32 -37.77
CA ALA A 95 -14.96 -13.87 -38.13
C ALA A 95 -15.69 -14.59 -36.98
N ASN A 96 -14.96 -15.06 -35.97
CA ASN A 96 -15.52 -15.80 -34.85
C ASN A 96 -15.95 -14.85 -33.72
N GLY A 97 -17.11 -15.09 -33.11
CA GLY A 97 -17.60 -14.29 -31.98
C GLY A 97 -19.10 -14.43 -31.74
N VAL A 98 -19.56 -13.84 -30.62
CA VAL A 98 -21.01 -13.65 -30.39
C VAL A 98 -21.38 -12.24 -30.77
N TRP A 99 -22.42 -12.12 -31.58
CA TRP A 99 -22.93 -10.85 -32.08
C TRP A 99 -24.21 -10.49 -31.33
N ILE A 100 -24.24 -9.28 -30.78
CA ILE A 100 -25.43 -8.68 -30.20
C ILE A 100 -26.13 -7.87 -31.29
N THR A 101 -27.41 -8.14 -31.46
CA THR A 101 -28.25 -7.43 -32.42
C THR A 101 -29.28 -6.60 -31.67
N CYS A 102 -29.29 -5.29 -31.87
CA CYS A 102 -30.21 -4.33 -31.27
C CYS A 102 -31.44 -4.12 -32.17
N GLY A 103 -32.33 -5.11 -32.19
CA GLY A 103 -33.51 -5.15 -33.04
C GLY A 103 -33.28 -5.82 -34.41
N ARG A 104 -34.32 -6.45 -34.97
CA ARG A 104 -34.26 -7.25 -36.21
C ARG A 104 -35.29 -6.82 -37.24
N SER A 105 -34.88 -6.75 -38.51
CA SER A 105 -35.78 -6.70 -39.68
C SER A 105 -35.95 -8.10 -40.25
N ARG A 106 -37.16 -8.47 -40.71
CA ARG A 106 -37.40 -9.76 -41.37
C ARG A 106 -36.70 -9.80 -42.75
N ALA A 107 -36.09 -10.93 -43.11
CA ALA A 107 -35.51 -11.16 -44.43
C ALA A 107 -36.57 -11.65 -45.43
N SER A 108 -36.58 -11.08 -46.63
CA SER A 108 -37.51 -11.41 -47.71
C SER A 108 -37.37 -12.85 -48.20
N VAL A 109 -38.45 -13.64 -48.13
CA VAL A 109 -38.93 -14.75 -49.01
C VAL A 109 -37.94 -15.86 -49.46
N LEU A 110 -36.63 -15.79 -49.23
CA LEU A 110 -35.61 -16.63 -49.87
C LEU A 110 -34.54 -17.17 -48.90
N ASN A 111 -34.93 -17.64 -47.71
CA ASN A 111 -34.09 -18.45 -46.81
C ASN A 111 -32.63 -17.93 -46.60
N LEU A 112 -32.47 -16.63 -46.32
CA LEU A 112 -31.21 -16.03 -45.86
C LEU A 112 -31.33 -15.62 -44.38
N PRO A 113 -30.22 -15.60 -43.61
CA PRO A 113 -30.22 -15.71 -42.14
C PRO A 113 -30.87 -14.54 -41.41
N GLU A 114 -31.45 -14.82 -40.23
CA GLU A 114 -32.26 -13.93 -39.39
C GLU A 114 -31.47 -12.84 -38.64
N THR A 115 -30.24 -12.51 -39.05
CA THR A 115 -29.36 -11.55 -38.34
C THR A 115 -29.18 -10.25 -39.12
N ASN A 116 -28.96 -9.13 -38.41
CA ASN A 116 -28.53 -7.90 -39.08
C ASN A 116 -27.18 -8.16 -39.78
N PRO A 117 -26.99 -7.70 -41.03
CA PRO A 117 -25.78 -8.00 -41.77
C PRO A 117 -24.54 -7.42 -41.07
N PRO A 118 -23.37 -8.08 -41.18
CA PRO A 118 -22.10 -7.56 -40.70
C PRO A 118 -21.88 -6.09 -41.11
N GLY A 119 -21.58 -5.24 -40.14
CA GLY A 119 -21.41 -3.79 -40.35
C GLY A 119 -22.70 -2.97 -40.22
N SER A 120 -23.83 -3.60 -39.90
CA SER A 120 -25.05 -2.89 -39.51
C SER A 120 -24.81 -2.03 -38.26
N PRO A 121 -25.33 -0.78 -38.19
CA PRO A 121 -25.21 0.08 -37.01
C PRO A 121 -25.95 -0.46 -35.78
N LEU A 122 -26.78 -1.49 -35.97
CA LEU A 122 -27.52 -2.20 -34.93
C LEU A 122 -26.86 -3.51 -34.49
N GLN A 123 -25.67 -3.83 -35.02
CA GLN A 123 -24.94 -5.05 -34.68
C GLN A 123 -23.64 -4.70 -33.95
N VAL A 124 -23.37 -5.40 -32.86
CA VAL A 124 -22.22 -5.18 -31.98
C VAL A 124 -21.53 -6.51 -31.74
N LYS A 125 -20.20 -6.55 -31.83
CA LYS A 125 -19.44 -7.79 -31.63
C LYS A 125 -18.98 -7.91 -30.18
N LEU A 126 -19.31 -9.02 -29.52
CA LEU A 126 -18.64 -9.47 -28.30
C LEU A 126 -17.38 -10.23 -28.72
N SER A 127 -16.23 -9.58 -28.60
CA SER A 127 -14.94 -10.20 -28.89
C SER A 127 -14.54 -11.16 -27.76
N SER A 128 -14.36 -12.43 -28.15
CA SER A 128 -13.60 -13.53 -27.53
C SER A 128 -14.45 -14.73 -27.12
N TYR A 129 -14.21 -15.85 -27.79
CA TYR A 129 -14.30 -17.17 -27.15
C TYR A 129 -13.00 -17.87 -27.43
N ALA A 130 -12.32 -18.23 -26.36
CA ALA A 130 -11.34 -19.27 -26.42
C ALA A 130 -11.93 -20.54 -25.81
N VAL A 131 -11.34 -21.67 -26.15
CA VAL A 131 -11.74 -22.98 -25.66
C VAL A 131 -11.65 -22.98 -24.12
N ALA A 132 -12.63 -23.57 -23.44
CA ALA A 132 -12.58 -23.74 -21.99
C ALA A 132 -11.26 -24.43 -21.59
N GLY A 133 -10.47 -23.78 -20.72
CA GLY A 133 -9.11 -24.23 -20.36
C GLY A 133 -7.98 -23.66 -21.22
N SER A 134 -8.26 -22.80 -22.20
CA SER A 134 -7.23 -22.05 -22.94
C SER A 134 -7.01 -20.65 -22.35
N ALA A 135 -5.81 -20.09 -22.53
CA ALA A 135 -5.40 -18.82 -21.94
C ALA A 135 -6.34 -17.65 -22.30
N ALA A 136 -6.96 -17.66 -23.48
CA ALA A 136 -7.88 -16.62 -23.91
C ALA A 136 -9.30 -16.76 -23.33
N ALA A 137 -9.67 -17.90 -22.73
CA ALA A 137 -10.95 -18.10 -22.03
C ALA A 137 -10.89 -17.58 -20.59
N SER A 138 -9.67 -17.29 -20.11
CA SER A 138 -9.38 -16.67 -18.82
C SER A 138 -9.29 -15.14 -18.91
N ILE A 139 -9.51 -14.54 -20.09
CA ILE A 139 -9.42 -13.09 -20.30
C ILE A 139 -10.79 -12.47 -20.00
N TYR A 140 -11.01 -12.14 -18.74
CA TYR A 140 -12.00 -11.12 -18.38
C TYR A 140 -11.45 -9.75 -18.78
N PRO A 141 -12.29 -8.82 -19.28
CA PRO A 141 -11.86 -7.43 -19.42
C PRO A 141 -11.39 -6.95 -18.04
N GLU A 142 -10.20 -6.36 -18.00
CA GLU A 142 -9.70 -5.72 -16.79
C GLU A 142 -10.71 -4.67 -16.36
N ARG A 143 -11.13 -4.68 -15.10
CA ARG A 143 -12.08 -3.71 -14.58
C ARG A 143 -11.95 -3.61 -13.08
N LEU A 144 -12.21 -2.42 -12.56
CA LEU A 144 -12.45 -2.19 -11.14
C LEU A 144 -13.69 -2.98 -10.71
N ARG A 145 -13.55 -3.68 -9.59
CA ARG A 145 -14.63 -4.45 -8.96
C ARG A 145 -14.83 -3.91 -7.55
N VAL A 146 -15.99 -3.33 -7.29
CA VAL A 146 -16.40 -3.02 -5.93
C VAL A 146 -16.65 -4.33 -5.22
N THR A 147 -15.97 -4.56 -4.09
CA THR A 147 -16.00 -5.84 -3.41
C THR A 147 -17.38 -6.15 -2.82
N ASN A 148 -18.09 -5.16 -2.26
CA ASN A 148 -19.39 -5.34 -1.59
C ASN A 148 -19.39 -6.55 -0.61
N GLY A 149 -18.27 -6.78 0.08
CA GLY A 149 -18.08 -7.91 0.99
C GLY A 149 -17.54 -9.21 0.37
N LEU A 150 -17.18 -9.20 -0.92
CA LEU A 150 -16.55 -10.33 -1.62
C LEU A 150 -15.28 -10.80 -0.89
N CYS A 151 -15.16 -12.12 -0.74
CA CYS A 151 -14.04 -12.78 -0.09
C CYS A 151 -13.44 -13.81 -1.07
N GLU A 152 -12.51 -13.37 -1.90
CA GLU A 152 -11.87 -14.19 -2.93
C GLU A 152 -10.34 -14.12 -2.81
N PRO A 153 -9.60 -15.15 -3.26
CA PRO A 153 -8.14 -15.08 -3.34
C PRO A 153 -7.70 -13.94 -4.28
N TYR A 154 -6.78 -13.11 -3.81
CA TYR A 154 -6.23 -12.01 -4.59
C TYR A 154 -4.73 -11.86 -4.39
N MET A 155 -4.10 -11.23 -5.38
CA MET A 155 -2.73 -10.76 -5.29
C MET A 155 -2.67 -9.28 -4.95
N ALA A 156 -1.62 -8.82 -4.28
CA ALA A 156 -1.35 -7.41 -4.06
C ALA A 156 -0.03 -7.00 -4.74
N LEU A 157 0.05 -5.76 -5.23
CA LEU A 157 1.27 -5.18 -5.78
C LEU A 157 1.90 -4.20 -4.77
N SER A 158 3.23 -4.28 -4.62
CA SER A 158 4.07 -3.28 -3.97
C SER A 158 5.12 -2.77 -4.97
N TYR A 159 5.14 -1.47 -5.26
CA TYR A 159 5.98 -0.92 -6.34
C TYR A 159 6.27 0.58 -6.17
N CYS A 160 7.25 1.07 -6.94
CA CYS A 160 7.52 2.49 -7.04
C CYS A 160 6.68 3.11 -8.16
N TRP A 161 5.86 4.11 -7.83
CA TRP A 161 5.10 4.85 -8.84
C TRP A 161 5.99 5.64 -9.81
N GLY A 162 7.17 6.09 -9.35
CA GLY A 162 8.07 6.97 -10.10
C GLY A 162 7.75 8.47 -9.93
N PRO A 163 8.52 9.36 -10.57
CA PRO A 163 8.42 10.82 -10.40
C PRO A 163 7.29 11.50 -11.20
N SER A 164 6.43 10.77 -11.94
CA SER A 164 5.50 11.38 -12.91
C SER A 164 4.01 11.31 -12.56
N THR A 165 3.30 12.34 -13.02
CA THR A 165 1.82 12.54 -13.07
C THR A 165 1.07 11.56 -13.96
N ASP A 166 1.78 10.79 -14.80
CA ASP A 166 1.19 10.04 -15.92
C ASP A 166 0.83 8.59 -15.58
N THR A 167 0.93 8.21 -14.30
CA THR A 167 0.44 6.90 -13.85
C THR A 167 -1.08 6.94 -13.81
N VAL A 168 -1.72 5.98 -14.47
CA VAL A 168 -3.18 5.81 -14.40
C VAL A 168 -3.59 5.62 -12.95
N LYS A 169 -4.56 6.42 -12.53
CA LYS A 169 -5.06 6.48 -11.17
C LYS A 169 -6.58 6.39 -11.16
N LEU A 170 -7.11 5.70 -10.16
CA LEU A 170 -8.51 5.79 -9.83
C LEU A 170 -8.78 7.19 -9.25
N THR A 171 -9.76 7.87 -9.80
CA THR A 171 -10.27 9.17 -9.34
C THR A 171 -11.78 9.15 -9.51
N HIS A 172 -12.50 10.08 -8.89
CA HIS A 172 -13.94 10.23 -9.12
C HIS A 172 -14.31 10.36 -10.62
N LYS A 173 -13.40 10.90 -11.45
CA LYS A 173 -13.61 11.04 -12.90
C LYS A 173 -13.43 9.75 -13.69
N THR A 174 -12.54 8.87 -13.23
CA THR A 174 -12.18 7.61 -13.91
C THR A 174 -12.91 6.40 -13.35
N TYR A 175 -13.64 6.57 -12.25
CA TYR A 175 -14.32 5.49 -11.53
C TYR A 175 -15.31 4.73 -12.41
N ASP A 176 -16.28 5.42 -13.02
CA ASP A 176 -17.33 4.78 -13.84
C ASP A 176 -16.74 4.03 -15.03
N ASP A 177 -15.71 4.60 -15.66
CA ASP A 177 -14.99 3.97 -16.75
C ASP A 177 -14.30 2.70 -16.26
N PHE A 178 -13.55 2.76 -15.16
CA PHE A 178 -12.80 1.61 -14.66
C PHE A 178 -13.72 0.47 -14.21
N VAL A 179 -14.92 0.76 -13.70
CA VAL A 179 -15.91 -0.28 -13.34
C VAL A 179 -16.38 -1.07 -14.57
N ILE A 180 -16.45 -0.41 -15.73
CA ILE A 180 -16.81 -1.01 -17.00
C ILE A 180 -15.62 -1.79 -17.57
N GLU A 181 -14.52 -1.07 -17.79
CA GLU A 181 -13.29 -1.58 -18.41
C GLU A 181 -12.11 -0.66 -18.07
N LEU A 182 -10.96 -1.28 -17.85
CA LEU A 182 -9.71 -0.62 -17.55
C LEU A 182 -8.79 -0.84 -18.75
N PRO A 183 -8.64 0.14 -19.65
CA PRO A 183 -7.96 -0.08 -20.92
C PRO A 183 -6.47 -0.38 -20.69
N GLU A 184 -6.02 -1.59 -21.01
CA GLU A 184 -4.63 -2.05 -20.78
C GLU A 184 -3.60 -1.12 -21.45
N GLN A 185 -3.96 -0.49 -22.56
CA GLN A 185 -3.12 0.47 -23.28
C GLN A 185 -2.74 1.72 -22.47
N HIS A 186 -3.57 2.12 -21.50
CA HIS A 186 -3.26 3.26 -20.64
C HIS A 186 -2.44 2.85 -19.42
N LEU A 187 -2.43 1.56 -19.07
CA LEU A 187 -1.69 1.08 -17.93
C LEU A 187 -0.18 1.23 -18.11
N THR A 188 0.51 1.50 -17.00
CA THR A 188 1.97 1.46 -16.99
C THR A 188 2.46 0.03 -17.22
N LYS A 189 3.69 -0.12 -17.69
CA LYS A 189 4.29 -1.43 -17.93
C LYS A 189 4.28 -2.33 -16.68
N THR A 190 4.48 -1.77 -15.49
CA THR A 190 4.38 -2.53 -14.22
C THR A 190 2.97 -3.04 -13.98
N HIS A 191 1.93 -2.23 -14.24
CA HIS A 191 0.55 -2.67 -14.14
C HIS A 191 0.22 -3.80 -15.14
N GLN A 192 0.68 -3.67 -16.38
CA GLN A 192 0.49 -4.71 -17.41
C GLN A 192 1.19 -6.02 -17.00
N GLU A 193 2.44 -5.93 -16.56
CA GLU A 193 3.24 -7.10 -16.16
C GLU A 193 2.65 -7.81 -14.93
N ILE A 194 2.13 -7.08 -13.93
CA ILE A 194 1.50 -7.73 -12.77
C ILE A 194 0.18 -8.41 -13.15
N ILE A 195 -0.60 -7.85 -14.08
CA ILE A 195 -1.84 -8.45 -14.56
C ILE A 195 -1.53 -9.76 -15.32
N GLN A 196 -0.53 -9.72 -16.21
CA GLN A 196 -0.05 -10.90 -16.91
C GLN A 196 0.46 -11.96 -15.94
N PHE A 197 1.21 -11.56 -14.92
CA PHE A 197 1.74 -12.46 -13.90
C PHE A 197 0.62 -13.08 -13.05
N ALA A 198 -0.38 -12.29 -12.63
CA ALA A 198 -1.54 -12.78 -11.89
C ALA A 198 -2.34 -13.80 -12.71
N ARG A 199 -2.58 -13.52 -13.99
CA ARG A 199 -3.23 -14.46 -14.93
C ARG A 199 -2.46 -15.77 -15.08
N ALA A 200 -1.14 -15.70 -15.23
CA ALA A 200 -0.29 -16.88 -15.33
C ALA A 200 -0.34 -17.76 -14.08
N LEU A 201 -0.56 -17.16 -12.90
CA LEU A 201 -0.73 -17.86 -11.64
C LEU A 201 -2.18 -18.26 -11.33
N GLY A 202 -3.14 -17.93 -12.21
CA GLY A 202 -4.56 -18.26 -12.03
C GLY A 202 -5.30 -17.37 -11.04
N PHE A 203 -4.77 -16.20 -10.69
CA PHE A 203 -5.47 -15.23 -9.84
C PHE A 203 -6.40 -14.35 -10.66
N GLN A 204 -7.66 -14.28 -10.22
CA GLN A 204 -8.69 -13.45 -10.86
C GLN A 204 -8.70 -12.01 -10.33
N TYR A 205 -8.28 -11.80 -9.07
CA TYR A 205 -8.33 -10.50 -8.40
C TYR A 205 -6.93 -10.00 -8.08
N LEU A 206 -6.72 -8.71 -8.32
CA LEU A 206 -5.47 -8.01 -8.07
C LEU A 206 -5.79 -6.69 -7.37
N TRP A 207 -5.05 -6.38 -6.32
CA TRP A 207 -5.09 -5.11 -5.61
C TRP A 207 -3.86 -4.26 -5.96
N VAL A 208 -4.09 -3.03 -6.42
CA VAL A 208 -3.06 -2.04 -6.72
C VAL A 208 -3.52 -0.69 -6.15
N ASP A 209 -2.73 -0.10 -5.26
CA ASP A 209 -3.06 1.15 -4.56
C ASP A 209 -3.55 2.27 -5.49
N ALA A 210 -2.85 2.51 -6.59
CA ALA A 210 -3.18 3.54 -7.57
C ALA A 210 -4.52 3.27 -8.30
N LEU A 211 -4.97 2.02 -8.38
CA LEU A 211 -6.17 1.61 -9.13
C LEU A 211 -7.34 1.23 -8.22
N CYS A 212 -7.10 0.99 -6.93
CA CYS A 212 -8.10 0.54 -5.95
C CYS A 212 -8.44 1.60 -4.89
N ILE A 213 -7.67 2.68 -4.80
CA ILE A 213 -7.92 3.82 -3.89
C ILE A 213 -8.23 5.06 -4.75
N ILE A 214 -9.30 5.79 -4.41
CA ILE A 214 -9.69 7.02 -5.08
C ILE A 214 -8.69 8.12 -4.74
N GLN A 215 -7.84 8.44 -5.70
CA GLN A 215 -6.77 9.42 -5.54
C GLN A 215 -7.32 10.84 -5.48
N GLY A 216 -6.82 11.61 -4.51
CA GLY A 216 -7.28 12.98 -4.25
C GLY A 216 -8.54 13.06 -3.38
N ASP A 217 -9.05 11.93 -2.90
CA ASP A 217 -10.10 11.84 -1.89
C ASP A 217 -9.47 11.54 -0.52
N GLU A 218 -9.53 12.49 0.42
CA GLU A 218 -8.92 12.33 1.74
C GLU A 218 -9.64 11.29 2.61
N ASP A 219 -10.97 11.15 2.44
CA ASP A 219 -11.77 10.21 3.23
C ASP A 219 -11.53 8.78 2.76
N ASP A 220 -11.52 8.55 1.45
CA ASP A 220 -11.19 7.24 0.86
C ASP A 220 -9.74 6.84 1.18
N TRP A 221 -8.80 7.79 1.05
CA TRP A 221 -7.42 7.56 1.43
C TRP A 221 -7.28 7.21 2.92
N ALA A 222 -7.96 7.92 3.82
CA ALA A 222 -7.89 7.65 5.26
C ALA A 222 -8.53 6.30 5.61
N PHE A 223 -9.62 5.94 4.91
CA PHE A 223 -10.28 4.65 5.06
C PHE A 223 -9.37 3.50 4.63
N GLU A 224 -8.79 3.57 3.43
CA GLU A 224 -7.94 2.52 2.87
C GLU A 224 -6.58 2.44 3.58
N SER A 225 -5.93 3.56 3.88
CA SER A 225 -4.65 3.60 4.59
C SER A 225 -4.69 2.92 5.96
N ARG A 226 -5.84 2.98 6.64
CA ARG A 226 -6.07 2.31 7.93
C ARG A 226 -6.23 0.79 7.83
N ARG A 227 -6.43 0.27 6.61
CA ARG A 227 -6.75 -1.14 6.31
C ARG A 227 -5.61 -1.85 5.58
N MET A 228 -4.43 -1.25 5.47
CA MET A 228 -3.27 -1.86 4.81
C MET A 228 -2.88 -3.23 5.41
N GLU A 229 -3.09 -3.43 6.71
CA GLU A 229 -3.01 -4.75 7.37
C GLU A 229 -3.95 -5.78 6.72
N GLN A 230 -5.20 -5.40 6.49
CA GLN A 230 -6.20 -6.30 5.90
C GLN A 230 -5.89 -6.55 4.42
N VAL A 231 -5.39 -5.55 3.70
CA VAL A 231 -5.02 -5.67 2.28
C VAL A 231 -3.82 -6.58 2.10
N TYR A 232 -2.67 -6.27 2.71
CA TYR A 232 -1.46 -7.06 2.50
C TYR A 232 -1.42 -8.34 3.34
N GLY A 233 -2.01 -8.31 4.54
CA GLY A 233 -2.07 -9.48 5.43
C GLY A 233 -3.04 -10.57 4.95
N ASN A 234 -4.12 -10.22 4.25
CA ASN A 234 -5.04 -11.22 3.69
C ASN A 234 -4.73 -11.60 2.25
N ALA A 235 -3.84 -10.89 1.55
CA ALA A 235 -3.40 -11.27 0.21
C ALA A 235 -2.88 -12.72 0.22
N SER A 236 -3.18 -13.45 -0.85
CA SER A 236 -2.62 -14.80 -1.04
C SER A 236 -1.14 -14.73 -1.43
N LEU A 237 -0.77 -13.68 -2.16
CA LEU A 237 0.58 -13.39 -2.61
C LEU A 237 0.73 -11.89 -2.84
N THR A 238 1.80 -11.31 -2.30
CA THR A 238 2.21 -9.94 -2.64
C THR A 238 3.40 -9.97 -3.58
N VAL A 239 3.30 -9.29 -4.72
CA VAL A 239 4.42 -9.12 -5.65
C VAL A 239 5.08 -7.79 -5.36
N VAL A 240 6.39 -7.82 -5.12
CA VAL A 240 7.19 -6.60 -4.92
C VAL A 240 8.01 -6.36 -6.18
N ALA A 241 7.68 -5.31 -6.93
CA ALA A 241 8.40 -4.86 -8.12
C ALA A 241 9.70 -4.13 -7.72
N ALA A 242 10.52 -4.79 -6.90
CA ALA A 242 11.56 -4.18 -6.09
C ALA A 242 12.66 -3.50 -6.90
N ARG A 243 13.07 -4.10 -8.03
CA ARG A 243 14.09 -3.57 -8.94
C ARG A 243 13.66 -2.33 -9.72
N SER A 244 12.37 -2.02 -9.75
CA SER A 244 11.81 -0.97 -10.59
C SER A 244 11.62 0.33 -9.81
N PRO A 245 12.39 1.41 -10.12
CA PRO A 245 12.20 2.70 -9.47
C PRO A 245 10.99 3.48 -9.99
N ASP A 246 10.37 3.01 -11.08
CA ASP A 246 9.33 3.70 -11.82
C ASP A 246 8.41 2.70 -12.54
N ALA A 247 7.11 2.86 -12.33
CA ALA A 247 6.07 1.97 -12.85
C ALA A 247 6.14 1.77 -14.38
N ARG A 248 6.68 2.74 -15.12
CA ARG A 248 6.80 2.70 -16.59
C ARG A 248 7.85 1.71 -17.09
N LEU A 249 8.79 1.28 -16.24
CA LEU A 249 9.91 0.43 -16.65
C LEU A 249 9.59 -1.07 -16.65
N GLY A 250 8.58 -1.48 -15.89
CA GLY A 250 8.30 -2.89 -15.60
C GLY A 250 9.29 -3.47 -14.59
N PHE A 251 9.11 -4.74 -14.22
CA PHE A 251 9.86 -5.46 -13.20
C PHE A 251 10.19 -6.92 -13.55
N ILE A 252 9.51 -7.55 -14.53
CA ILE A 252 9.75 -8.96 -14.87
C ILE A 252 11.19 -9.16 -15.33
N LYS A 253 11.66 -8.34 -16.27
CA LYS A 253 13.05 -8.40 -16.76
C LYS A 253 13.96 -7.54 -15.87
N PRO A 254 15.17 -8.02 -15.51
CA PRO A 254 16.16 -7.19 -14.86
C PRO A 254 16.45 -5.93 -15.71
N LEU A 255 16.43 -4.75 -15.07
CA LEU A 255 16.74 -3.49 -15.77
C LEU A 255 18.23 -3.39 -16.12
N THR A 256 19.07 -4.02 -15.31
CA THR A 256 20.51 -4.06 -15.45
C THR A 256 21.02 -5.46 -15.13
N GLY A 257 21.85 -6.01 -16.01
CA GLY A 257 22.43 -7.35 -15.83
C GLY A 257 22.55 -8.06 -17.18
N LYS A 258 23.66 -8.79 -17.38
CA LYS A 258 23.77 -9.73 -18.51
C LYS A 258 22.95 -10.97 -18.17
N GLU A 259 22.32 -11.59 -19.17
CA GLU A 259 21.87 -12.98 -19.03
C GLU A 259 23.05 -13.82 -18.53
N ARG A 260 22.89 -14.39 -17.34
CA ARG A 260 23.88 -15.28 -16.75
C ARG A 260 23.51 -16.70 -17.14
N HIS A 261 24.50 -17.46 -17.59
CA HIS A 261 24.34 -18.86 -17.88
C HIS A 261 25.12 -19.64 -16.82
N PRO A 262 24.42 -20.37 -15.93
CA PRO A 262 25.08 -21.22 -14.96
C PRO A 262 26.02 -22.20 -15.67
N CYS A 263 27.21 -22.42 -15.11
CA CYS A 263 28.20 -23.33 -15.68
C CYS A 263 27.82 -24.79 -15.37
N PRO A 264 27.56 -25.64 -16.38
CA PRO A 264 27.28 -27.05 -16.14
C PRO A 264 28.57 -27.82 -15.83
N ILE A 265 28.58 -28.52 -14.69
CA ILE A 265 29.66 -29.41 -14.28
C ILE A 265 29.11 -30.83 -14.12
N PRO A 266 29.56 -31.81 -14.92
CA PRO A 266 29.17 -33.21 -14.74
C PRO A 266 29.62 -33.72 -13.37
N LEU A 267 28.73 -34.37 -12.62
CA LEU A 267 29.07 -34.92 -11.30
C LEU A 267 29.96 -36.17 -11.38
N SER A 268 29.85 -36.91 -12.48
CA SER A 268 30.67 -38.08 -12.78
C SER A 268 30.78 -38.27 -14.30
N PRO A 269 31.88 -38.82 -14.83
CA PRO A 269 31.99 -39.18 -16.24
C PRO A 269 30.92 -40.17 -16.74
N SER A 270 30.30 -40.92 -15.82
CA SER A 270 29.32 -41.97 -16.11
C SER A 270 27.88 -41.61 -15.74
N SER A 271 27.63 -40.43 -15.16
CA SER A 271 26.29 -39.96 -14.82
C SER A 271 25.85 -38.86 -15.78
N ASN A 272 24.55 -38.79 -16.04
CA ASN A 272 23.92 -37.65 -16.72
C ASN A 272 23.60 -36.49 -15.75
N ASP A 273 23.93 -36.63 -14.46
CA ASP A 273 23.68 -35.60 -13.47
C ASP A 273 24.68 -34.44 -13.63
N VAL A 274 24.14 -33.23 -13.78
CA VAL A 274 24.90 -32.00 -13.96
C VAL A 274 24.65 -31.07 -12.78
N LEU A 275 25.73 -30.63 -12.14
CA LEU A 275 25.71 -29.54 -11.17
C LEU A 275 25.88 -28.22 -11.90
N TYR A 276 24.94 -27.30 -11.73
CA TYR A 276 25.08 -25.94 -12.24
C TYR A 276 25.73 -25.06 -11.18
N ILE A 277 26.83 -24.41 -11.52
CA ILE A 277 27.52 -23.44 -10.65
C ILE A 277 27.39 -22.04 -11.25
N ASP A 278 26.94 -21.09 -10.45
CA ASP A 278 26.94 -19.67 -10.79
C ASP A 278 27.65 -18.84 -9.72
N ARG A 279 28.01 -17.60 -10.06
CA ARG A 279 28.51 -16.62 -9.10
C ARG A 279 27.34 -16.15 -8.23
N PRO A 280 27.54 -15.94 -6.92
CA PRO A 280 26.48 -15.45 -6.04
C PRO A 280 25.93 -14.11 -6.57
N THR A 281 24.61 -14.03 -6.66
CA THR A 281 23.90 -12.83 -7.11
C THR A 281 23.88 -11.79 -6.01
N ASN A 282 23.81 -10.52 -6.39
CA ASN A 282 23.62 -9.44 -5.42
C ASN A 282 22.31 -9.66 -4.64
N GLN A 283 22.37 -9.53 -3.32
CA GLN A 283 21.21 -9.62 -2.44
C GLN A 283 20.46 -8.28 -2.28
N SER A 284 20.89 -7.24 -3.00
CA SER A 284 20.17 -5.96 -3.04
C SER A 284 18.77 -6.15 -3.60
N ILE A 285 17.77 -5.74 -2.82
CA ILE A 285 16.36 -5.82 -3.21
C ILE A 285 16.00 -4.73 -4.21
N GLY A 286 16.49 -3.49 -4.00
CA GLY A 286 16.25 -2.38 -4.92
C GLY A 286 15.46 -1.22 -4.31
N PRO A 287 14.98 -0.28 -5.14
CA PRO A 287 14.40 1.00 -4.72
C PRO A 287 13.19 0.94 -3.78
N THR A 288 12.39 -0.12 -3.79
CA THR A 288 11.23 -0.22 -2.87
C THR A 288 11.66 -0.25 -1.40
N THR A 289 12.85 -0.78 -1.09
CA THR A 289 13.37 -0.81 0.29
C THR A 289 13.62 0.58 0.87
N ALA A 290 13.81 1.58 0.02
CA ALA A 290 14.01 2.96 0.43
C ALA A 290 12.70 3.72 0.63
N ARG A 291 11.54 3.18 0.24
CA ARG A 291 10.23 3.85 0.35
C ARG A 291 9.53 3.46 1.65
N GLY A 292 9.07 4.45 2.40
CA GLY A 292 8.42 4.25 3.69
C GLY A 292 7.12 3.42 3.60
N TRP A 293 6.26 3.70 2.60
CA TRP A 293 5.02 2.96 2.38
C TRP A 293 5.25 1.48 2.09
N CYS A 294 6.24 1.14 1.25
CA CYS A 294 6.58 -0.25 0.94
C CYS A 294 6.99 -1.07 2.16
N TYR A 295 7.37 -0.43 3.28
CA TYR A 295 7.72 -1.18 4.48
C TYR A 295 6.55 -1.94 5.08
N GLN A 296 5.39 -1.30 5.24
CA GLN A 296 4.23 -1.98 5.80
C GLN A 296 3.70 -3.04 4.82
N GLU A 297 3.75 -2.74 3.53
CA GLU A 297 3.30 -3.65 2.45
C GLU A 297 4.10 -4.96 2.51
N GLU A 298 5.43 -4.87 2.60
CA GLU A 298 6.31 -6.03 2.73
C GLU A 298 6.12 -6.75 4.08
N PHE A 299 6.08 -6.00 5.18
CA PHE A 299 6.06 -6.58 6.51
C PHE A 299 4.75 -7.30 6.85
N LEU A 300 3.63 -6.79 6.37
CA LEU A 300 2.29 -7.34 6.63
C LEU A 300 1.98 -8.53 5.73
N SER A 301 2.69 -8.67 4.61
CA SER A 301 2.45 -9.74 3.65
C SER A 301 2.84 -11.11 4.21
N ARG A 302 1.95 -12.10 4.07
CA ARG A 302 2.21 -13.50 4.49
C ARG A 302 3.20 -14.22 3.59
N PHE A 303 3.23 -13.83 2.31
CA PHE A 303 4.14 -14.38 1.32
C PHE A 303 4.40 -13.32 0.26
N THR A 304 5.67 -13.07 -0.04
CA THR A 304 6.10 -12.11 -1.05
C THR A 304 7.00 -12.75 -2.09
N ILE A 305 6.77 -12.42 -3.37
CA ILE A 305 7.73 -12.63 -4.44
C ILE A 305 8.32 -11.26 -4.80
N GLN A 306 9.60 -11.09 -4.52
CA GLN A 306 10.31 -9.83 -4.76
C GLN A 306 11.17 -9.98 -6.00
N PHE A 307 10.88 -9.17 -7.03
CA PHE A 307 11.75 -9.05 -8.20
C PHE A 307 12.88 -8.09 -7.84
N ALA A 308 13.87 -8.60 -7.08
CA ALA A 308 15.03 -7.85 -6.59
C ALA A 308 16.00 -7.48 -7.73
N GLU A 309 17.01 -6.64 -7.49
CA GLU A 309 17.84 -6.04 -8.56
C GLU A 309 18.40 -7.07 -9.57
N GLU A 310 18.96 -8.18 -9.08
CA GLU A 310 19.58 -9.20 -9.92
C GLU A 310 18.84 -10.55 -9.93
N GLN A 311 17.91 -10.78 -9.02
CA GLN A 311 17.30 -12.09 -8.80
C GLN A 311 15.89 -12.00 -8.22
N ILE A 312 15.18 -13.12 -8.19
CA ILE A 312 13.91 -13.25 -7.46
C ILE A 312 14.17 -13.69 -6.02
N VAL A 313 13.45 -13.07 -5.08
CA VAL A 313 13.48 -13.43 -3.66
C VAL A 313 12.08 -13.84 -3.21
N TYR A 314 11.96 -15.05 -2.70
CA TYR A 314 10.76 -15.57 -2.07
C TYR A 314 10.90 -15.34 -0.57
N ASN A 315 9.90 -14.72 0.04
CA ASN A 315 9.95 -14.42 1.46
C ASN A 315 8.61 -14.68 2.14
N CYS A 316 8.67 -15.25 3.34
CA CYS A 316 7.56 -15.40 4.25
C CYS A 316 8.06 -15.16 5.69
N PRO A 317 7.17 -15.08 6.69
CA PRO A 317 7.58 -14.86 8.08
C PRO A 317 8.60 -15.88 8.62
N THR A 318 8.66 -17.09 8.07
CA THR A 318 9.47 -18.21 8.59
C THR A 318 10.71 -18.54 7.76
N TRP A 319 10.78 -18.11 6.50
CA TRP A 319 11.95 -18.36 5.66
C TRP A 319 12.02 -17.37 4.50
N SER A 320 13.23 -17.23 3.97
CA SER A 320 13.50 -16.50 2.73
C SER A 320 14.36 -17.39 1.83
N SER A 321 14.11 -17.37 0.52
CA SER A 321 14.89 -18.09 -0.49
C SER A 321 15.16 -17.18 -1.67
N TRP A 322 16.34 -17.31 -2.24
CA TRP A 322 16.80 -16.55 -3.39
C TRP A 322 16.87 -17.47 -4.62
N GLU A 323 16.76 -16.88 -5.80
CA GLU A 323 16.82 -17.60 -7.09
C GLU A 323 18.12 -18.39 -7.26
N ASP A 324 19.22 -17.91 -6.67
CA ASP A 324 20.52 -18.61 -6.67
C ASP A 324 20.60 -19.85 -5.76
N GLY A 325 19.50 -20.21 -5.10
CA GLY A 325 19.42 -21.34 -4.19
C GLY A 325 19.89 -21.04 -2.77
N THR A 326 20.36 -19.81 -2.49
CA THR A 326 20.59 -19.36 -1.11
C THR A 326 19.25 -19.39 -0.37
N SER A 327 19.25 -19.87 0.87
CA SER A 327 18.07 -19.82 1.72
C SER A 327 18.44 -19.47 3.16
N SER A 328 17.51 -18.80 3.82
CA SER A 328 17.57 -18.47 5.23
C SER A 328 16.31 -18.97 5.88
N ILE A 329 16.44 -19.96 6.76
CA ILE A 329 15.32 -20.52 7.52
C ILE A 329 15.42 -19.98 8.95
N TRP A 330 14.46 -19.14 9.32
CA TRP A 330 14.39 -18.58 10.67
C TRP A 330 14.17 -19.72 11.68
N GLY A 331 14.86 -19.67 12.82
CA GLY A 331 14.82 -20.75 13.83
C GLY A 331 15.72 -21.97 13.56
N SER A 332 16.54 -21.98 12.51
CA SER A 332 17.62 -22.98 12.36
C SER A 332 18.64 -22.89 13.51
N PRO A 333 19.38 -23.96 13.86
CA PRO A 333 20.40 -23.91 14.91
C PRO A 333 21.40 -22.76 14.71
N GLY A 334 21.40 -21.78 15.62
CA GLY A 334 22.25 -20.58 15.54
C GLY A 334 21.59 -19.34 14.93
N MET A 335 20.38 -19.44 14.38
CA MET A 335 19.60 -18.31 13.86
C MET A 335 18.49 -17.89 14.85
N PRO A 336 18.15 -16.59 14.95
CA PRO A 336 17.04 -16.14 15.77
C PRO A 336 15.70 -16.73 15.29
N PRO A 337 14.71 -16.89 16.18
CA PRO A 337 13.35 -17.26 15.79
C PRO A 337 12.78 -16.23 14.80
N PRO A 338 11.79 -16.61 13.98
CA PRO A 338 11.17 -15.68 13.05
C PRO A 338 10.65 -14.46 13.80
N PRO A 339 10.75 -13.25 13.20
CA PRO A 339 10.22 -12.04 13.81
C PRO A 339 8.69 -12.09 13.76
N VAL A 340 8.08 -12.84 14.68
CA VAL A 340 6.63 -12.84 14.84
C VAL A 340 6.25 -11.55 15.55
N PHE A 341 5.54 -10.69 14.84
CA PHE A 341 5.04 -9.44 15.36
C PHE A 341 3.52 -9.37 15.20
N PRO A 342 2.75 -9.14 16.29
CA PRO A 342 3.24 -9.08 17.66
C PRO A 342 3.71 -10.46 18.16
N SER A 343 4.45 -10.51 19.27
CA SER A 343 4.89 -11.79 19.85
C SER A 343 3.69 -12.69 20.17
N THR A 344 3.83 -13.99 19.91
CA THR A 344 2.83 -15.03 20.23
C THR A 344 3.12 -15.76 21.54
N ALA A 345 4.05 -15.24 22.35
CA ALA A 345 4.38 -15.83 23.65
C ALA A 345 3.15 -15.97 24.54
N THR A 346 3.00 -17.12 25.17
CA THR A 346 1.86 -17.42 26.06
C THR A 346 1.88 -16.53 27.30
N ASP A 347 3.04 -16.37 27.93
CA ASP A 347 3.25 -15.46 29.05
C ASP A 347 3.07 -14.00 28.61
N VAL A 348 2.11 -13.30 29.23
CA VAL A 348 1.75 -11.92 28.91
C VAL A 348 2.93 -10.96 29.08
N ARG A 349 3.79 -11.15 30.08
CA ARG A 349 4.94 -10.27 30.33
C ARG A 349 6.00 -10.44 29.26
N ILE A 350 6.29 -11.69 28.88
CA ILE A 350 7.23 -12.00 27.79
C ILE A 350 6.71 -11.43 26.48
N ARG A 351 5.44 -11.71 26.16
CA ARG A 351 4.77 -11.23 24.95
C ARG A 351 4.87 -9.71 24.81
N ARG A 352 4.57 -8.97 25.88
CA ARG A 352 4.62 -7.51 25.88
C ARG A 352 6.03 -6.99 25.65
N GLU A 353 7.03 -7.54 26.32
CA GLU A 353 8.43 -7.09 26.17
C GLU A 353 9.00 -7.43 24.78
N GLU A 354 8.70 -8.61 24.24
CA GLU A 354 9.11 -8.99 22.89
C GLU A 354 8.45 -8.11 21.84
N THR A 355 7.15 -7.82 21.98
CA THR A 355 6.44 -6.88 21.10
C THR A 355 7.03 -5.48 21.18
N LEU A 356 7.38 -4.97 22.36
CA LEU A 356 8.06 -3.67 22.51
C LEU A 356 9.44 -3.65 21.83
N ASN A 357 10.26 -4.68 22.06
CA ASN A 357 11.60 -4.75 21.44
C ASN A 357 11.49 -4.86 19.92
N SER A 358 10.52 -5.62 19.43
CA SER A 358 10.24 -5.69 18.00
C SER A 358 9.76 -4.34 17.47
N TRP A 359 8.80 -3.68 18.13
CA TRP A 359 8.29 -2.35 17.75
C TRP A 359 9.42 -1.34 17.52
N TYR A 360 10.34 -1.21 18.47
CA TYR A 360 11.46 -0.28 18.30
C TYR A 360 12.43 -0.72 17.20
N ALA A 361 12.67 -2.02 17.02
CA ALA A 361 13.47 -2.52 15.91
C ALA A 361 12.81 -2.18 14.55
N GLN A 362 11.48 -2.22 14.49
CA GLN A 362 10.74 -1.81 13.31
C GLN A 362 10.86 -0.32 13.04
N ILE A 363 10.79 0.53 14.06
CA ILE A 363 11.05 1.98 13.90
C ILE A 363 12.47 2.24 13.38
N ASP A 364 13.48 1.57 13.95
CA ASP A 364 14.87 1.72 13.54
C ASP A 364 15.10 1.33 12.07
N ASN A 365 14.36 0.34 11.57
CA ASN A 365 14.39 -0.05 10.16
C ASN A 365 13.57 0.91 9.29
N PHE A 366 12.39 1.33 9.75
CA PHE A 366 11.52 2.29 9.07
C PHE A 366 12.22 3.63 8.80
N THR A 367 12.94 4.16 9.78
CA THR A 367 13.62 5.46 9.69
C THR A 367 14.82 5.48 8.74
N LEU A 368 15.22 4.33 8.18
CA LEU A 368 16.17 4.26 7.06
C LEU A 368 15.54 4.66 5.71
N ARG A 369 14.22 4.79 5.67
CA ARG A 369 13.43 5.00 4.45
C ARG A 369 12.97 6.45 4.31
N THR A 370 12.55 6.81 3.12
CA THR A 370 12.05 8.13 2.76
C THR A 370 10.56 8.08 2.44
N LEU A 371 9.87 9.19 2.71
CA LEU A 371 8.45 9.38 2.39
C LEU A 371 8.31 10.52 1.39
N SER A 372 7.44 10.34 0.39
CA SER A 372 7.13 11.41 -0.58
C SER A 372 6.34 12.54 0.07
N ASN A 373 5.32 12.20 0.86
CA ASN A 373 4.67 13.12 1.78
C ASN A 373 5.22 12.88 3.19
N PRO A 374 5.96 13.83 3.79
CA PRO A 374 6.48 13.65 5.13
C PRO A 374 5.38 13.48 6.18
N HIS A 375 4.15 13.95 5.96
CA HIS A 375 3.03 13.81 6.90
C HIS A 375 2.53 12.37 7.06
N ASP A 376 2.85 11.48 6.12
CA ASP A 376 2.43 10.08 6.11
C ASP A 376 3.16 9.21 7.14
N VAL A 377 4.03 9.78 7.98
CA VAL A 377 4.91 9.02 8.87
C VAL A 377 4.18 8.06 9.81
N PHE A 378 3.01 8.46 10.32
CA PHE A 378 2.18 7.60 11.17
C PHE A 378 1.27 6.70 10.34
N ALA A 379 0.76 7.19 9.21
CA ALA A 379 -0.04 6.37 8.29
C ALA A 379 0.75 5.16 7.78
N ALA A 380 2.01 5.34 7.38
CA ALA A 380 2.90 4.28 6.90
C ALA A 380 3.28 3.25 7.99
N MET A 381 2.98 3.52 9.27
CA MET A 381 3.23 2.63 10.40
C MET A 381 1.94 2.23 11.15
N ALA A 382 0.77 2.71 10.71
CA ALA A 382 -0.48 2.60 11.46
C ALA A 382 -0.90 1.14 11.69
N SER A 383 -0.76 0.32 10.66
CA SER A 383 -1.05 -1.13 10.73
C SER A 383 -0.18 -1.84 11.77
N LEU A 384 1.13 -1.57 11.79
CA LEU A 384 2.04 -2.13 12.80
C LEU A 384 1.69 -1.60 14.21
N ALA A 385 1.30 -0.33 14.32
CA ALA A 385 0.89 0.26 15.59
C ALA A 385 -0.38 -0.43 16.13
N LYS A 386 -1.39 -0.66 15.30
CA LYS A 386 -2.62 -1.39 15.68
C LYS A 386 -2.33 -2.82 16.15
N LEU A 387 -1.49 -3.55 15.41
CA LEU A 387 -1.04 -4.89 15.80
C LEU A 387 -0.33 -4.90 17.17
N ALA A 388 0.60 -3.97 17.40
CA ALA A 388 1.25 -3.83 18.69
C ALA A 388 0.27 -3.41 19.78
N HIS A 389 -0.66 -2.49 19.52
CA HIS A 389 -1.66 -2.05 20.48
C HIS A 389 -2.52 -3.22 20.98
N GLY A 390 -2.99 -4.10 20.08
CA GLY A 390 -3.75 -5.30 20.46
C GLY A 390 -2.97 -6.25 21.37
N ALA A 391 -1.65 -6.40 21.15
CA ALA A 391 -0.81 -7.27 21.96
C ALA A 391 -0.31 -6.63 23.26
N LEU A 392 -0.13 -5.31 23.26
CA LEU A 392 0.35 -4.56 24.41
C LEU A 392 -0.78 -4.14 25.33
N GLY A 393 -1.98 -3.85 24.84
CA GLY A 393 -3.04 -3.20 25.62
C GLY A 393 -2.58 -1.88 26.24
N SER A 394 -1.60 -1.21 25.62
CA SER A 394 -1.04 0.08 26.06
C SER A 394 -1.55 1.16 25.12
N HIS A 395 -1.84 2.32 25.68
CA HIS A 395 -2.07 3.51 24.89
C HIS A 395 -0.85 3.89 24.05
N TYR A 396 -1.11 4.32 22.83
CA TYR A 396 -0.12 4.87 21.93
C TYR A 396 -0.02 6.37 22.13
N ALA A 397 1.16 6.94 21.88
CA ALA A 397 1.40 8.37 21.97
C ALA A 397 2.46 8.74 20.93
N ALA A 398 2.00 9.22 19.77
CA ALA A 398 2.82 9.74 18.68
C ALA A 398 4.10 8.93 18.39
N GLY A 399 3.99 7.62 18.17
CA GLY A 399 5.15 6.75 17.89
C GLY A 399 5.63 5.91 19.07
N LEU A 400 5.20 6.21 20.29
CA LEU A 400 5.66 5.58 21.53
C LEU A 400 4.49 4.93 22.30
N TRP A 401 4.82 4.12 23.31
CA TRP A 401 3.86 3.41 24.16
C TRP A 401 3.87 3.96 25.58
N GLU A 402 2.71 4.30 26.14
CA GLU A 402 2.61 4.84 27.51
C GLU A 402 3.25 3.92 28.56
N ASP A 403 3.09 2.59 28.43
CA ASP A 403 3.64 1.60 29.36
C ASP A 403 5.18 1.44 29.28
N ASP A 404 5.82 1.99 28.25
CA ASP A 404 7.27 1.94 28.04
C ASP A 404 7.85 3.30 27.59
N ILE A 405 7.13 4.39 27.89
CA ILE A 405 7.43 5.74 27.40
C ILE A 405 8.84 6.18 27.76
N ALA A 406 9.31 5.81 28.95
CA ALA A 406 10.65 6.14 29.42
C ALA A 406 11.75 5.57 28.52
N ARG A 407 11.55 4.39 27.93
CA ARG A 407 12.48 3.81 26.94
C ARG A 407 12.22 4.38 25.56
N GLY A 408 10.95 4.58 25.19
CA GLY A 408 10.56 5.19 23.93
C GLY A 408 11.24 6.54 23.69
N LEU A 409 11.42 7.34 24.74
CA LEU A 409 12.11 8.64 24.68
C LEU A 409 13.65 8.55 24.60
N LEU A 410 14.25 7.35 24.60
CA LEU A 410 15.71 7.15 24.58
C LEU A 410 16.27 6.92 23.17
N TRP A 411 15.50 7.18 22.12
CA TRP A 411 15.99 7.14 20.75
C TRP A 411 17.16 8.10 20.56
N LYS A 412 18.09 7.73 19.68
CA LYS A 412 19.27 8.53 19.36
C LYS A 412 19.47 8.58 17.85
N PRO A 413 20.03 9.67 17.33
CA PRO A 413 20.53 9.68 15.97
C PRO A 413 21.48 8.50 15.69
N ARG A 414 21.22 7.70 14.65
CA ARG A 414 21.97 6.46 14.40
C ARG A 414 23.47 6.71 14.17
N HIS A 415 23.81 7.86 13.59
CA HIS A 415 25.20 8.29 13.39
C HIS A 415 25.99 8.52 14.70
N HIS A 416 25.31 8.71 15.85
CA HIS A 416 25.97 8.81 17.15
C HIS A 416 26.44 7.45 17.70
N VAL A 417 25.81 6.35 17.25
CA VAL A 417 26.05 4.99 17.77
C VAL A 417 26.75 4.09 16.74
N HIS A 418 26.54 4.30 15.44
CA HIS A 418 27.12 3.49 14.38
C HIS A 418 27.98 4.32 13.42
N ARG A 419 29.28 4.01 13.34
CA ARG A 419 30.26 4.74 12.50
C ARG A 419 29.96 4.70 10.99
N GLY A 420 29.16 3.74 10.54
CA GLY A 420 28.74 3.63 9.13
C GLY A 420 27.73 4.72 8.71
N PHE A 421 27.05 5.35 9.67
CA PHE A 421 26.10 6.44 9.41
C PHE A 421 26.79 7.77 9.68
N ARG A 422 26.80 8.66 8.68
CA ARG A 422 27.47 9.97 8.76
C ARG A 422 26.49 11.14 8.77
N THR A 423 25.29 10.94 8.27
CA THR A 423 24.29 12.01 8.12
C THR A 423 23.43 12.09 9.39
N PRO A 424 23.32 13.26 10.03
CA PRO A 424 22.39 13.45 11.13
C PRO A 424 20.94 13.46 10.62
N PRO A 425 19.97 12.98 11.42
CA PRO A 425 18.56 13.21 11.13
C PRO A 425 18.27 14.72 11.21
N VAL A 426 17.37 15.18 10.36
CA VAL A 426 17.02 16.60 10.20
C VAL A 426 15.53 16.79 10.37
N ARG A 427 15.05 18.03 10.48
CA ARG A 427 13.61 18.26 10.30
C ARG A 427 13.20 17.88 8.88
N PRO A 428 12.00 17.32 8.69
CA PRO A 428 11.50 16.98 7.37
C PRO A 428 11.55 18.19 6.44
N ARG A 429 12.02 17.98 5.22
CA ARG A 429 12.09 19.06 4.23
C ARG A 429 10.71 19.30 3.60
N PRO A 430 10.38 20.53 3.22
CA PRO A 430 9.19 20.80 2.42
C PRO A 430 9.20 20.01 1.11
N THR A 431 8.04 19.50 0.72
CA THR A 431 7.81 18.84 -0.56
C THR A 431 6.59 19.47 -1.25
N GLU A 432 6.32 19.10 -2.50
CA GLU A 432 5.09 19.54 -3.19
C GLU A 432 3.81 19.12 -2.45
N LEU A 433 3.88 18.01 -1.69
CA LEU A 433 2.77 17.47 -0.90
C LEU A 433 2.71 18.03 0.53
N ALA A 434 3.76 18.73 0.97
CA ALA A 434 3.88 19.26 2.34
C ALA A 434 4.67 20.57 2.34
N PRO A 435 4.01 21.73 2.20
CA PRO A 435 4.69 23.03 2.20
C PRO A 435 5.26 23.37 3.58
N PHE A 436 6.20 24.32 3.61
CA PHE A 436 6.81 24.79 4.87
C PHE A 436 5.81 25.59 5.73
N PRO A 437 5.81 25.42 7.08
CA PRO A 437 6.63 24.51 7.88
C PRO A 437 6.06 23.09 7.96
N VAL A 438 6.92 22.07 7.81
CA VAL A 438 6.51 20.67 7.93
C VAL A 438 6.53 20.24 9.39
N VAL A 439 5.35 20.18 10.01
CA VAL A 439 5.16 19.67 11.39
C VAL A 439 4.32 18.40 11.31
N ARG A 440 4.92 17.25 11.60
CA ARG A 440 4.26 15.93 11.46
C ARG A 440 4.07 15.15 12.75
N ALA A 441 4.84 15.48 13.78
CA ALA A 441 4.87 14.81 15.07
C ALA A 441 5.31 15.80 16.15
N PRO A 442 4.94 15.58 17.43
CA PRO A 442 5.53 16.31 18.52
C PRO A 442 7.04 16.06 18.55
N SER A 443 7.77 17.10 18.94
CA SER A 443 9.22 17.10 19.06
C SER A 443 9.88 15.93 19.79
N TRP A 444 9.23 15.39 20.81
CA TRP A 444 9.75 14.28 21.62
C TRP A 444 9.62 12.92 20.94
N SER A 445 8.82 12.86 19.87
CA SER A 445 8.70 11.67 19.05
C SER A 445 9.87 11.52 18.09
N TRP A 446 10.30 10.28 17.87
CA TRP A 446 11.23 9.92 16.80
C TRP A 446 10.71 10.35 15.42
N ALA A 447 9.38 10.44 15.24
CA ALA A 447 8.74 10.81 13.99
C ALA A 447 8.89 12.31 13.67
N SER A 448 9.34 13.13 14.61
CA SER A 448 9.56 14.57 14.40
C SER A 448 10.74 14.88 13.49
N VAL A 449 11.63 13.91 13.28
CA VAL A 449 12.82 14.04 12.44
C VAL A 449 12.75 13.09 11.25
N GLU A 450 13.49 13.41 10.20
CA GLU A 450 13.71 12.59 9.02
C GLU A 450 15.15 12.08 9.01
N GLY A 451 15.29 10.76 8.92
CA GLY A 451 16.57 10.07 8.82
C GLY A 451 16.80 9.04 9.92
N PRO A 452 17.93 8.29 9.85
CA PRO A 452 18.13 7.11 10.65
C PRO A 452 18.26 7.40 12.15
N ILE A 453 17.41 6.76 12.94
CA ILE A 453 17.51 6.74 14.40
C ILE A 453 17.87 5.33 14.90
N PHE A 454 18.13 5.23 16.20
CA PHE A 454 18.41 3.99 16.89
C PHE A 454 17.79 4.00 18.29
N HIS A 455 17.03 2.96 18.60
CA HIS A 455 16.65 2.62 19.97
C HIS A 455 17.50 1.46 20.48
N GLN A 456 17.81 1.48 21.77
CA GLN A 456 18.52 0.36 22.37
C GLN A 456 17.54 -0.79 22.69
N HIS A 457 17.53 -1.82 21.84
CA HIS A 457 16.65 -3.00 21.95
C HIS A 457 17.12 -4.07 22.94
N THR A 458 18.08 -3.77 23.81
CA THR A 458 18.56 -4.78 24.77
C THR A 458 17.43 -5.18 25.71
N ARG A 459 17.15 -6.50 25.77
CA ARG A 459 16.19 -7.10 26.72
C ARG A 459 16.34 -6.45 28.10
N ARG A 460 15.23 -5.97 28.69
CA ARG A 460 15.23 -5.50 30.08
C ARG A 460 16.02 -6.51 30.94
N LYS A 461 16.97 -6.03 31.74
CA LYS A 461 17.19 -6.69 33.03
C LYS A 461 15.94 -6.34 33.84
N PHE A 462 14.87 -7.11 33.70
CA PHE A 462 13.55 -6.83 34.31
C PHE A 462 13.66 -6.38 35.77
N LYS A 463 14.59 -7.00 36.50
CA LYS A 463 14.93 -6.66 37.89
C LYS A 463 15.28 -5.20 38.14
N ASP A 464 15.82 -4.48 37.17
CA ASP A 464 16.21 -3.07 37.33
C ASP A 464 15.01 -2.14 37.16
N PHE A 465 14.13 -2.39 36.19
CA PHE A 465 12.94 -1.57 35.94
C PHE A 465 11.82 -1.80 36.97
N GLU A 466 11.80 -2.97 37.64
CA GLU A 466 10.92 -3.25 38.78
C GLU A 466 11.36 -2.56 40.07
N LYS A 467 12.63 -2.10 40.18
CA LYS A 467 13.12 -1.42 41.39
C LYS A 467 12.41 -0.08 41.55
N PRO A 468 11.75 0.17 42.70
CA PRO A 468 11.20 1.47 43.01
C PRO A 468 12.28 2.55 42.89
N GLY A 469 12.05 3.56 42.03
CA GLY A 469 12.97 4.68 41.84
C GLY A 469 14.04 4.49 40.75
N PHE A 470 14.08 3.36 40.05
CA PHE A 470 14.95 3.20 38.87
C PHE A 470 14.53 4.14 37.74
N ILE A 471 13.24 4.12 37.38
CA ILE A 471 12.64 5.13 36.50
C ILE A 471 12.37 6.37 37.35
N LYS A 472 13.04 7.47 37.01
CA LYS A 472 12.99 8.75 37.77
C LYS A 472 11.93 9.73 37.26
N ILE A 473 11.27 9.39 36.15
CA ILE A 473 10.13 10.13 35.61
C ILE A 473 8.84 9.36 35.89
N LYS A 474 7.74 10.08 36.09
CA LYS A 474 6.40 9.56 36.30
C LYS A 474 5.41 10.40 35.53
N ARG A 475 4.23 9.85 35.22
CA ARG A 475 3.12 10.66 34.71
C ARG A 475 2.75 11.76 35.70
N HIS A 476 2.15 12.84 35.21
CA HIS A 476 1.62 13.89 36.07
C HIS A 476 0.55 13.34 37.03
N PRO A 477 0.59 13.64 38.35
CA PRO A 477 -0.35 13.08 39.33
C PRO A 477 -1.82 13.42 39.07
N GLY A 478 -2.08 14.55 38.41
CA GLY A 478 -3.43 14.98 38.02
C GLY A 478 -3.99 14.28 36.77
N ASN A 479 -3.16 13.49 36.07
CA ASN A 479 -3.53 12.85 34.81
C ASN A 479 -3.45 11.33 34.95
N ASN A 480 -4.41 10.63 34.34
CA ASN A 480 -4.38 9.18 34.25
C ASN A 480 -3.44 8.68 33.15
N ARG A 481 -3.10 9.54 32.18
CA ARG A 481 -2.28 9.24 31.00
C ARG A 481 -1.00 10.08 30.99
N TRP A 482 -0.04 9.67 30.16
CA TRP A 482 1.16 10.47 29.89
C TRP A 482 0.90 11.63 28.93
N THR A 483 -0.17 11.57 28.14
CA THR A 483 -0.64 12.67 27.29
C THR A 483 -1.97 13.20 27.83
N VAL A 484 -2.20 14.51 27.68
CA VAL A 484 -3.52 15.11 27.93
C VAL A 484 -4.42 15.05 26.69
N ASP A 485 -3.80 14.88 25.53
CA ASP A 485 -4.46 14.82 24.24
C ASP A 485 -5.02 13.41 23.97
N GLU A 486 -6.34 13.30 23.82
CA GLU A 486 -7.01 12.04 23.51
C GLU A 486 -6.86 11.61 22.04
N TYR A 487 -6.56 12.55 21.14
CA TYR A 487 -6.40 12.29 19.71
C TYR A 487 -5.03 11.70 19.35
N CYS A 488 -4.09 11.64 20.29
CA CYS A 488 -2.82 10.94 20.10
C CYS A 488 -2.99 9.45 20.37
N ASP A 489 -3.46 8.67 19.40
CA ASP A 489 -3.54 7.22 19.54
C ASP A 489 -3.35 6.52 18.18
N VAL A 490 -3.44 5.19 18.16
CA VAL A 490 -3.16 4.36 16.98
C VAL A 490 -4.03 4.65 15.75
N ASP A 491 -5.18 5.30 15.94
CA ASP A 491 -6.10 5.64 14.85
C ASP A 491 -5.78 7.00 14.18
N ALA A 492 -4.89 7.78 14.79
CA ALA A 492 -4.45 9.06 14.27
C ALA A 492 -3.35 8.89 13.22
N LEU A 493 -3.64 9.32 12.00
CA LEU A 493 -2.70 9.28 10.87
C LEU A 493 -1.76 10.49 10.84
N HIS A 494 -2.08 11.54 11.61
CA HIS A 494 -1.33 12.78 11.70
C HIS A 494 -1.43 13.32 13.14
N MET A 495 -0.28 13.53 13.81
CA MET A 495 -0.23 13.96 15.22
C MET A 495 0.77 15.12 15.40
N PRO A 496 0.51 16.30 14.81
CA PRO A 496 1.46 17.43 14.86
C PRO A 496 1.59 18.01 16.27
N HIS A 497 0.56 17.86 17.09
CA HIS A 497 0.49 18.30 18.46
C HIS A 497 0.22 17.07 19.33
N CYS A 498 1.04 16.85 20.34
CA CYS A 498 0.80 15.82 21.34
C CYS A 498 1.58 16.19 22.59
N GLU A 499 0.88 16.70 23.58
CA GLU A 499 1.49 17.20 24.80
C GLU A 499 1.80 16.04 25.75
N LEU A 500 3.08 15.91 26.06
CA LEU A 500 3.57 14.96 27.04
C LEU A 500 3.62 15.63 28.42
N SER A 501 2.92 15.03 29.39
CA SER A 501 2.81 15.53 30.77
C SER A 501 3.50 14.56 31.73
N LEU A 502 4.69 14.95 32.20
CA LEU A 502 5.51 14.14 33.10
C LEU A 502 6.09 14.94 34.26
N VAL A 503 6.36 14.25 35.36
CA VAL A 503 7.02 14.77 36.55
C VAL A 503 8.28 13.97 36.80
N GLY A 504 9.40 14.68 36.98
CA GLY A 504 10.68 14.06 37.24
C GLY A 504 11.62 15.00 37.97
N HIS A 505 12.73 14.46 38.44
CA HIS A 505 13.81 15.29 38.96
C HIS A 505 14.66 15.79 37.80
N VAL A 506 14.69 17.11 37.62
CA VAL A 506 15.60 17.74 36.67
C VAL A 506 17.03 17.52 37.15
N ALA A 507 17.80 16.78 36.37
CA ALA A 507 19.21 16.51 36.70
C ALA A 507 20.06 17.77 36.51
N ARG A 508 19.78 18.57 35.46
CA ARG A 508 20.46 19.83 35.14
C ARG A 508 19.65 20.62 34.09
N ALA A 509 19.41 21.91 34.29
CA ALA A 509 18.78 22.82 33.31
C ALA A 509 19.67 24.04 33.04
N LEU A 510 19.59 24.66 31.86
CA LEU A 510 20.27 25.91 31.47
C LEU A 510 19.24 26.80 30.85
N VAL A 511 19.22 28.05 31.30
CA VAL A 511 18.47 29.10 30.65
C VAL A 511 19.39 29.74 29.61
N LEU A 512 18.91 29.86 28.37
CA LEU A 512 19.65 30.49 27.28
C LEU A 512 19.20 31.94 27.14
N ASP A 513 20.16 32.87 27.15
CA ASP A 513 19.91 34.30 26.88
C ASP A 513 19.82 34.61 25.37
N THR A 514 20.02 33.59 24.53
CA THR A 514 20.01 33.67 23.06
C THR A 514 19.09 32.60 22.48
N PRO A 515 18.47 32.83 21.31
CA PRO A 515 17.70 31.81 20.62
C PRO A 515 18.46 30.49 20.49
N VAL A 516 17.74 29.36 20.61
CA VAL A 516 18.35 28.01 20.55
C VAL A 516 19.14 27.79 19.25
N ALA A 517 18.63 28.31 18.12
CA ALA A 517 19.28 28.21 16.82
C ALA A 517 20.68 28.89 16.79
N ASP A 518 20.81 30.04 17.45
CA ASP A 518 22.07 30.79 17.55
C ASP A 518 23.03 30.12 18.54
N TYR A 519 22.48 29.58 19.63
CA TYR A 519 23.26 28.83 20.62
C TYR A 519 23.90 27.57 20.01
N VAL A 520 23.15 26.82 19.19
CA VAL A 520 23.62 25.58 18.55
C VAL A 520 24.59 25.85 17.39
N SER A 521 24.42 26.95 16.66
CA SER A 521 25.24 27.28 15.48
C SER A 521 26.60 27.91 15.80
N ASN A 522 26.82 28.37 17.04
CA ASN A 522 28.06 29.04 17.45
C ASN A 522 29.26 28.06 17.55
N LYS A 523 30.16 28.12 16.55
CA LYS A 523 31.38 27.30 16.45
C LYS A 523 32.42 27.56 17.56
N GLN A 524 32.42 28.73 18.22
CA GLN A 524 33.35 29.00 19.33
C GLN A 524 33.05 28.16 20.59
N ARG A 525 31.87 27.52 20.66
CA ARG A 525 31.45 26.68 21.79
C ARG A 525 31.66 25.18 21.52
N ASP A 526 32.56 24.81 20.61
CA ASP A 526 32.89 23.40 20.27
C ASP A 526 33.40 22.55 21.46
N TRP A 527 33.90 23.17 22.53
CA TRP A 527 34.23 22.46 23.78
C TRP A 527 32.99 21.79 24.42
N TRP A 528 31.80 22.37 24.24
CA TRP A 528 30.54 21.73 24.63
C TRP A 528 30.21 20.53 23.76
N LYS A 529 30.57 20.50 22.47
CA LYS A 529 30.42 19.32 21.61
C LYS A 529 31.37 18.18 22.04
N PHE A 530 32.52 18.53 22.59
CA PHE A 530 33.46 17.56 23.19
C PHE A 530 32.89 16.98 24.50
N TRP A 531 32.27 17.83 25.34
CA TRP A 531 31.52 17.41 26.53
C TRP A 531 30.25 16.61 26.16
N TRP A 532 29.57 16.96 25.07
CA TRP A 532 28.41 16.24 24.51
C TRP A 532 28.76 14.82 24.09
N LYS A 533 29.90 14.64 23.40
CA LYS A 533 30.42 13.32 22.99
C LYS A 533 30.76 12.40 24.17
N THR A 534 31.07 12.95 25.35
CA THR A 534 31.60 12.20 26.51
C THR A 534 30.63 12.07 27.70
N LYS A 535 29.74 13.06 27.94
CA LYS A 535 28.82 13.06 29.11
C LYS A 535 27.34 13.26 28.78
N ALA A 536 26.97 13.88 27.66
CA ALA A 536 25.55 14.07 27.29
C ALA A 536 24.88 12.80 26.75
N LYS A 537 25.66 11.76 26.40
CA LYS A 537 25.14 10.44 26.00
C LYS A 537 24.17 9.78 27.00
N SER A 538 24.09 10.32 28.22
CA SER A 538 23.38 9.77 29.38
C SER A 538 22.15 10.58 29.84
N TYR A 539 21.85 11.74 29.23
CA TYR A 539 20.75 12.62 29.68
C TYR A 539 19.95 13.15 28.48
N GLY A 540 18.61 13.00 28.52
CA GLY A 540 17.70 13.57 27.52
C GLY A 540 17.56 15.09 27.67
N VAL A 541 17.31 15.78 26.57
CA VAL A 541 17.23 17.24 26.47
C VAL A 541 15.81 17.66 26.10
N LEU A 542 15.19 18.56 26.88
CA LEU A 542 13.87 19.12 26.59
C LEU A 542 14.02 20.62 26.30
N LEU A 543 13.71 21.06 25.10
CA LEU A 543 13.71 22.48 24.72
C LEU A 543 12.27 23.00 24.65
N ALA A 544 11.88 23.93 25.51
CA ALA A 544 10.64 24.70 25.34
C ALA A 544 10.92 26.01 24.56
N ASP A 545 9.88 26.68 24.06
CA ASP A 545 9.99 27.98 23.41
C ASP A 545 9.53 29.10 24.36
N ALA A 546 10.13 30.28 24.27
CA ALA A 546 10.01 31.37 25.25
C ALA A 546 8.80 32.30 25.02
N GLU A 547 8.07 32.17 23.91
CA GLU A 547 7.07 33.17 23.51
C GLU A 547 5.80 33.21 24.40
N GLU A 548 5.58 32.24 25.29
CA GLU A 548 4.51 32.33 26.30
C GLU A 548 4.97 32.91 27.65
N ALA A 549 6.22 33.36 27.81
CA ALA A 549 6.83 33.72 29.10
C ALA A 549 6.72 35.22 29.49
N CYS A 550 5.58 35.87 29.27
CA CYS A 550 5.28 37.16 29.90
C CYS A 550 4.56 36.97 31.24
N ALA A 551 5.30 36.66 32.31
CA ALA A 551 4.92 36.97 33.70
C ALA A 551 6.07 36.67 34.66
N ASP A 552 6.33 37.63 35.55
CA ASP A 552 7.14 37.66 36.79
C ASP A 552 8.18 36.56 37.08
N SER A 553 9.30 36.97 37.67
CA SER A 553 10.46 36.11 37.98
C SER A 553 10.16 34.91 38.91
N SER A 554 9.00 34.88 39.57
CA SER A 554 8.53 33.74 40.39
C SER A 554 7.84 32.63 39.59
N THR A 555 7.43 32.88 38.34
CA THR A 555 6.77 31.90 37.45
C THR A 555 7.71 31.20 36.47
N LEU A 556 9.00 31.59 36.45
CA LEU A 556 10.06 30.95 35.64
C LEU A 556 10.27 29.46 35.96
N SER A 557 9.83 28.98 37.12
CA SER A 557 9.89 27.56 37.49
C SER A 557 8.86 26.68 36.78
N GLU A 558 8.00 27.21 35.91
CA GLU A 558 7.00 26.43 35.16
C GLU A 558 7.26 26.42 33.64
N LYS A 559 8.21 27.24 33.15
CA LYS A 559 8.47 27.42 31.71
C LYS A 559 9.96 27.22 31.38
N VAL A 560 10.50 26.06 31.78
CA VAL A 560 11.94 25.76 31.62
C VAL A 560 12.22 25.06 30.29
N VAL A 561 13.02 25.72 29.47
CA VAL A 561 13.81 25.15 28.37
C VAL A 561 15.07 24.54 29.00
N ALA A 562 15.23 23.22 29.00
CA ALA A 562 16.34 22.55 29.68
C ALA A 562 17.50 22.20 28.72
N ILE A 563 18.62 22.96 28.73
CA ILE A 563 19.96 22.48 28.27
C ILE A 563 21.08 22.76 29.29
N GLY A 564 20.97 22.28 30.52
CA GLY A 564 22.03 22.16 31.55
C GLY A 564 23.17 23.20 31.80
N ARG A 565 22.98 24.19 32.69
CA ARG A 565 23.84 24.51 33.86
C ARG A 565 23.06 25.34 34.89
N GLU A 566 22.85 24.67 36.03
CA GLU A 566 22.63 25.13 37.40
C GLU A 566 21.59 26.24 37.63
N VAL A 567 20.36 25.81 37.92
CA VAL A 567 19.40 26.57 38.74
C VAL A 567 19.06 25.69 39.94
N ALA A 568 19.12 26.27 41.13
CA ALA A 568 18.98 25.57 42.40
C ALA A 568 17.59 24.93 42.58
N ALA A 569 17.62 23.69 43.09
CA ALA A 569 16.57 22.86 43.68
C ALA A 569 15.08 23.31 43.57
N GLY A 570 14.32 22.60 42.73
CA GLY A 570 12.85 22.55 42.76
C GLY A 570 12.32 21.35 41.97
N ARG A 571 11.16 20.78 42.39
CA ARG A 571 10.42 19.81 41.56
C ARG A 571 9.78 20.61 40.42
N LEU A 572 10.11 20.26 39.18
CA LEU A 572 9.57 20.88 37.98
C LEU A 572 8.49 19.98 37.39
N VAL A 573 7.31 20.55 37.13
CA VAL A 573 6.29 19.95 36.28
C VAL A 573 6.58 20.44 34.87
N CYS A 574 6.89 19.52 33.94
CA CYS A 574 7.16 19.88 32.56
C CYS A 574 5.92 19.56 31.71
N THR A 575 5.27 20.61 31.21
CA THR A 575 4.25 20.57 30.16
C THR A 575 4.91 21.15 28.90
N GLY A 576 5.13 20.34 27.87
CA GLY A 576 6.00 20.71 26.75
C GLY A 576 5.33 20.58 25.38
N LYS A 577 5.32 21.67 24.61
CA LYS A 577 5.03 21.71 23.17
C LYS A 577 6.31 21.79 22.30
N GLY A 578 7.50 21.76 22.91
CA GLY A 578 8.77 22.15 22.28
C GLY A 578 9.82 21.04 22.08
N PHE A 579 10.79 21.31 21.19
CA PHE A 579 11.84 20.45 20.63
C PHE A 579 12.53 19.47 21.61
N MET A 580 12.73 18.21 21.20
CA MET A 580 13.61 17.23 21.84
C MET A 580 14.67 16.91 20.79
N VAL A 581 15.95 16.95 21.16
CA VAL A 581 17.09 16.63 20.27
C VAL A 581 17.92 15.52 20.87
#